data_AF-A0A495ZJS3-F1
#
_entry.id   AF-A0A495ZJS3-F1
#
_cell.length_a   1.000
_cell.length_b   1.000
_cell.length_c   1.000
_cell.angle_alpha   90.00
_cell.angle_beta   90.00
_cell.angle_gamma   90.00
#
_symmetry.space_group_name_H-M   'P 1'
#
loop_
_entity.id
_entity.type
_entity.pdbx_description
1 polymer ?
#
loop_
_entity_poly.entity_id
_entity_poly.type
_entity_poly.pdbx_seq_one_letter_code
_entity_poly.pdbx_strand_id
1 'polypeptide(L)'
;MRFVLSTVGTSILTNLIDRGNPTEGTWFGTLRDSANFKQEELTDETEIVINTLAERALEKLNENSTATNRRISAELNGIYGIYGDRLPTDSQDQHYLICTDTAQGQMTGDLIKDFLESQGFTVGVVTPSQLSTQDPESFTTGTKELIRWLENNVPRRESGYHVIFNLVGGFKSLQGYMNTFGAFYADEVIYIFESPTADLIKIPRLPIQINTAIIESHLIKFALMDTGKLYSTEEIEGIPETLLEFVQENGMTFAGLSAWGGLIWQRTKSDLLSGKLLQFPRLEYKRSFIDGYEDLNSQQRTDLQETLAKIATALEDTGGDTTQLNQRVSGLNFKPLANFDNIFTFRIARGIRVSCSEVDNGLRLHRYGPRNAVNRNPN
;
A
#
# COMPACT_ATOMS: atom_id res chain seq x y z
N MET A 1 -6.93 21.90 -3.85
CA MET A 1 -7.67 20.65 -3.61
C MET A 1 -6.89 19.87 -2.57
N ARG A 2 -7.57 19.25 -1.63
CA ARG A 2 -6.98 18.45 -0.55
C ARG A 2 -7.19 16.98 -0.83
N PHE A 3 -6.18 16.19 -0.48
CA PHE A 3 -6.31 14.75 -0.33
C PHE A 3 -6.17 14.48 1.17
N VAL A 4 -7.26 14.09 1.82
CA VAL A 4 -7.29 13.85 3.27
C VAL A 4 -7.38 12.35 3.51
N LEU A 5 -6.36 11.79 4.13
CA LEU A 5 -6.34 10.39 4.55
C LEU A 5 -6.54 10.31 6.05
N SER A 6 -7.62 9.70 6.52
CA SER A 6 -7.92 9.55 7.94
C SER A 6 -7.80 8.10 8.38
N THR A 7 -7.09 7.84 9.47
CA THR A 7 -7.16 6.54 10.14
C THR A 7 -8.44 6.46 10.95
N VAL A 8 -9.15 5.34 10.84
CA VAL A 8 -10.45 5.13 11.49
C VAL A 8 -10.29 4.22 12.70
N GLY A 9 -10.77 4.68 13.85
CA GLY A 9 -10.98 3.88 15.05
C GLY A 9 -12.46 3.64 15.30
N THR A 10 -12.81 3.17 16.50
CA THR A 10 -14.21 2.87 16.88
C THR A 10 -14.81 3.94 17.80
N SER A 11 -14.27 5.16 17.74
CA SER A 11 -14.67 6.27 18.63
C SER A 11 -16.15 6.62 18.48
N ILE A 12 -16.68 6.59 17.25
CA ILE A 12 -18.09 6.89 16.97
C ILE A 12 -19.06 5.91 17.64
N LEU A 13 -18.64 4.65 17.82
CA LEU A 13 -19.43 3.64 18.52
C LEU A 13 -19.26 3.79 20.03
N THR A 14 -18.01 3.84 20.50
CA THR A 14 -17.69 3.83 21.94
C THR A 14 -18.12 5.10 22.67
N ASN A 15 -18.16 6.26 22.02
CA ASN A 15 -18.61 7.52 22.61
C ASN A 15 -20.15 7.61 22.76
N LEU A 16 -20.90 6.69 22.16
CA LEU A 16 -22.37 6.67 22.18
C LEU A 16 -22.97 5.63 23.15
N ILE A 17 -22.10 4.94 23.90
CA ILE A 17 -22.52 4.07 25.00
C ILE A 17 -23.06 4.95 26.13
N ASP A 18 -24.33 4.73 26.52
CA ASP A 18 -24.93 5.40 27.66
C ASP A 18 -24.46 4.76 28.96
N ARG A 19 -23.43 5.34 29.56
CA ARG A 19 -22.89 4.88 30.86
C ARG A 19 -23.87 5.02 32.02
N GLY A 20 -24.96 5.78 31.85
CA GLY A 20 -26.05 5.89 32.82
C GLY A 20 -27.07 4.75 32.70
N ASN A 21 -27.08 4.01 31.59
CA ASN A 21 -27.98 2.89 31.35
C ASN A 21 -27.39 1.57 31.90
N PRO A 22 -27.99 0.94 32.93
CA PRO A 22 -27.48 -0.31 33.51
C PRO A 22 -27.36 -1.46 32.50
N THR A 23 -28.16 -1.47 31.43
CA THR A 23 -28.11 -2.52 30.41
C THR A 23 -26.93 -2.37 29.46
N GLU A 24 -26.27 -1.20 29.42
CA GLU A 24 -25.14 -0.90 28.53
C GLU A 24 -23.79 -0.99 29.25
N GLY A 25 -23.79 -1.33 30.55
CA GLY A 25 -22.58 -1.38 31.38
C GLY A 25 -21.51 -2.34 30.85
N THR A 26 -21.88 -3.37 30.08
CA THR A 26 -20.96 -4.35 29.47
C THR A 26 -20.54 -4.00 28.04
N TRP A 27 -21.22 -3.07 27.37
CA TRP A 27 -21.06 -2.85 25.92
C TRP A 27 -19.64 -2.44 25.54
N PHE A 28 -18.96 -1.65 26.37
CA PHE A 28 -17.56 -1.31 26.14
C PHE A 28 -16.65 -2.54 26.17
N GLY A 29 -16.91 -3.48 27.09
CA GLY A 29 -16.21 -4.76 27.15
C GLY A 29 -16.49 -5.60 25.90
N THR A 30 -17.76 -5.69 25.50
CA THR A 30 -18.18 -6.38 24.28
C THR A 30 -17.48 -5.85 23.03
N LEU A 31 -17.42 -4.52 22.84
CA LEU A 31 -16.70 -3.92 21.71
C LEU A 31 -15.19 -4.15 21.79
N ARG A 32 -14.59 -4.03 22.97
CA ARG A 32 -13.15 -4.27 23.14
C ARG A 32 -12.78 -5.71 22.79
N ASP A 33 -13.56 -6.67 23.28
CA ASP A 33 -13.25 -8.09 23.16
C ASP A 33 -13.52 -8.62 21.75
N SER A 34 -14.40 -7.95 20.99
CA SER A 34 -14.68 -8.25 19.57
C SER A 34 -13.97 -7.31 18.58
N ALA A 35 -13.03 -6.47 19.03
CA ALA A 35 -12.42 -5.42 18.19
C ALA A 35 -11.70 -5.94 16.93
N ASN A 36 -11.20 -7.18 16.99
CA ASN A 36 -10.51 -7.85 15.87
C ASN A 36 -11.39 -8.84 15.10
N PHE A 37 -12.68 -8.97 15.43
CA PHE A 37 -13.57 -9.92 14.78
C PHE A 37 -14.06 -9.41 13.44
N LYS A 38 -14.17 -10.32 12.47
CA LYS A 38 -14.90 -10.15 11.22
C LYS A 38 -16.39 -10.36 11.43
N GLN A 39 -17.19 -10.01 10.43
CA GLN A 39 -18.66 -10.05 10.55
C GLN A 39 -19.15 -11.45 10.90
N GLU A 40 -18.58 -12.48 10.26
CA GLU A 40 -18.91 -13.89 10.46
C GLU A 40 -18.48 -14.45 11.84
N GLU A 41 -17.66 -13.73 12.60
CA GLU A 41 -17.18 -14.11 13.92
C GLU A 41 -17.98 -13.45 15.05
N LEU A 42 -18.87 -12.50 14.73
CA LEU A 42 -19.68 -11.82 15.72
C LEU A 42 -20.76 -12.74 16.29
N THR A 43 -21.02 -12.60 17.59
CA THR A 43 -22.21 -13.16 18.22
C THR A 43 -23.42 -12.24 17.96
N ASP A 44 -24.63 -12.80 17.99
CA ASP A 44 -25.88 -12.03 17.86
C ASP A 44 -25.93 -10.85 18.86
N GLU A 45 -25.48 -11.07 20.10
CA GLU A 45 -25.40 -10.02 21.12
C GLU A 45 -24.46 -8.89 20.71
N THR A 46 -23.27 -9.23 20.20
CA THR A 46 -22.28 -8.23 19.76
C THR A 46 -22.78 -7.45 18.55
N GLU A 47 -23.42 -8.13 17.60
CA GLU A 47 -24.01 -7.51 16.41
C GLU A 47 -25.13 -6.54 16.80
N ILE A 48 -26.00 -6.91 17.74
CA ILE A 48 -27.05 -6.02 18.27
C ILE A 48 -26.43 -4.76 18.89
N VAL A 49 -25.36 -4.89 19.68
CA VAL A 49 -24.66 -3.75 20.29
C VAL A 49 -24.09 -2.82 19.22
N ILE A 50 -23.36 -3.36 18.25
CA ILE A 50 -22.74 -2.58 17.16
C ILE A 50 -23.82 -1.85 16.36
N ASN A 51 -24.88 -2.55 15.93
CA ASN A 51 -25.95 -1.97 15.12
C ASN A 51 -26.72 -0.89 15.89
N THR A 52 -27.02 -1.10 17.16
CA THR A 52 -27.69 -0.09 18.00
C THR A 52 -26.85 1.18 18.12
N LEU A 53 -25.54 1.05 18.30
CA LEU A 53 -24.64 2.21 18.37
C LEU A 53 -24.47 2.91 17.01
N ALA A 54 -24.48 2.14 15.91
CA ALA A 54 -24.44 2.68 14.56
C ALA A 54 -25.70 3.49 14.24
N GLU A 55 -26.88 3.00 14.60
CA GLU A 55 -28.16 3.73 14.45
C GLU A 55 -28.13 5.05 15.24
N ARG A 56 -27.69 5.02 16.51
CA ARG A 56 -27.52 6.24 17.32
C ARG A 56 -26.53 7.21 16.69
N ALA A 57 -25.46 6.70 16.07
CA ALA A 57 -24.49 7.54 15.38
C ALA A 57 -25.13 8.26 14.19
N LEU A 58 -25.88 7.54 13.35
CA LEU A 58 -26.61 8.11 12.23
C LEU A 58 -27.59 9.19 12.68
N GLU A 59 -28.37 8.93 13.73
CA GLU A 59 -29.29 9.92 14.30
C GLU A 59 -28.55 11.21 14.70
N LYS A 60 -27.41 11.08 15.40
CA LYS A 60 -26.60 12.22 15.83
C LYS A 60 -25.96 12.98 14.68
N LEU A 61 -25.47 12.26 13.66
CA LEU A 61 -24.86 12.86 12.47
C LEU A 61 -25.90 13.62 11.64
N ASN A 62 -27.14 13.13 11.60
CA ASN A 62 -28.27 13.79 10.92
C ASN A 62 -28.70 15.11 11.57
N GLU A 63 -28.40 15.33 12.86
CA GLU A 63 -28.57 16.64 13.51
C GLU A 63 -27.64 17.72 12.88
N ASN A 64 -26.62 17.29 12.14
CA ASN A 64 -25.59 18.10 11.47
C ASN A 64 -24.98 19.21 12.36
N SER A 65 -24.77 18.89 13.64
CA SER A 65 -24.16 19.78 14.61
C SER A 65 -22.66 19.57 14.64
N THR A 66 -21.88 20.60 14.26
CA THR A 66 -20.41 20.57 14.33
C THR A 66 -19.92 20.12 15.71
N ALA A 67 -20.46 20.68 16.79
CA ALA A 67 -20.05 20.33 18.15
C ALA A 67 -20.37 18.85 18.49
N THR A 68 -21.52 18.35 18.06
CA THR A 68 -21.90 16.94 18.25
C THR A 68 -20.96 16.04 17.46
N ASN A 69 -20.77 16.31 16.17
CA ASN A 69 -19.99 15.49 15.25
C ASN A 69 -18.52 15.36 15.70
N ARG A 70 -17.90 16.48 16.10
CA ARG A 70 -16.54 16.49 16.63
C ARG A 70 -16.40 15.72 17.95
N ARG A 71 -17.44 15.72 18.78
CA ARG A 71 -17.43 15.04 20.07
C ARG A 71 -17.57 13.53 19.94
N ILE A 72 -18.41 13.07 19.00
CA ILE A 72 -18.72 11.64 18.88
C ILE A 72 -17.66 10.89 18.07
N SER A 73 -17.01 11.51 17.08
CA SER A 73 -15.97 10.88 16.26
C SER A 73 -14.67 11.67 16.26
N ALA A 74 -13.57 10.99 16.61
CA ALA A 74 -12.21 11.54 16.54
C ALA A 74 -11.82 11.91 15.10
N GLU A 75 -12.22 11.08 14.13
CA GLU A 75 -11.99 11.30 12.71
C GLU A 75 -12.66 12.60 12.25
N LEU A 76 -13.94 12.77 12.56
CA LEU A 76 -14.69 14.00 12.27
C LEU A 76 -14.11 15.19 13.02
N ASN A 77 -13.66 15.02 14.26
CA ASN A 77 -12.96 16.08 15.01
C ASN A 77 -11.74 16.62 14.25
N GLY A 78 -10.92 15.72 13.71
CA GLY A 78 -9.80 16.07 12.84
C GLY A 78 -10.25 16.76 11.55
N ILE A 79 -11.24 16.19 10.86
CA ILE A 79 -11.76 16.73 9.59
C ILE A 79 -12.32 18.14 9.77
N TYR A 80 -13.20 18.38 10.76
CA TYR A 80 -13.69 19.72 11.04
C TYR A 80 -12.56 20.69 11.38
N GLY A 81 -11.52 20.24 12.10
CA GLY A 81 -10.36 21.08 12.40
C GLY A 81 -9.54 21.44 11.15
N ILE A 82 -9.46 20.57 10.13
CA ILE A 82 -8.85 20.90 8.83
C ILE A 82 -9.58 22.05 8.15
N TYR A 83 -10.91 22.05 8.23
CA TYR A 83 -11.78 23.01 7.54
C TYR A 83 -12.19 24.22 8.41
N GLY A 84 -11.64 24.38 9.61
CA GLY A 84 -11.98 25.51 10.49
C GLY A 84 -13.44 25.49 10.93
N ASP A 85 -13.92 24.33 11.39
CA ASP A 85 -15.27 24.10 11.94
C ASP A 85 -16.43 24.25 10.96
N ARG A 86 -16.15 24.46 9.68
CA ARG A 86 -17.16 24.54 8.63
C ARG A 86 -16.76 23.72 7.41
N LEU A 87 -17.48 22.63 7.19
CA LEU A 87 -17.28 21.81 6.00
C LEU A 87 -17.69 22.59 4.73
N PRO A 88 -16.86 22.62 3.67
CA PRO A 88 -17.23 23.19 2.38
C PRO A 88 -18.34 22.39 1.70
N THR A 89 -19.27 23.09 1.03
CA THR A 89 -20.42 22.48 0.34
C THR A 89 -20.18 22.11 -1.13
N ASP A 90 -19.13 22.68 -1.74
CA ASP A 90 -18.77 22.48 -3.16
C ASP A 90 -17.28 22.17 -3.30
N SER A 91 -16.81 21.19 -2.53
CA SER A 91 -15.40 20.82 -2.51
C SER A 91 -15.09 19.74 -3.54
N GLN A 92 -13.95 19.87 -4.21
CA GLN A 92 -13.33 18.77 -4.96
C GLN A 92 -12.34 17.98 -4.09
N ASP A 93 -12.29 18.27 -2.78
CA ASP A 93 -11.41 17.59 -1.85
C ASP A 93 -11.81 16.12 -1.71
N GLN A 94 -10.81 15.24 -1.73
CA GLN A 94 -10.98 13.80 -1.64
C GLN A 94 -10.64 13.33 -0.23
N HIS A 95 -11.46 12.43 0.30
CA HIS A 95 -11.24 11.79 1.59
C HIS A 95 -11.07 10.29 1.43
N TYR A 96 -10.08 9.73 2.13
CA TYR A 96 -9.87 8.30 2.22
C TYR A 96 -9.83 7.87 3.67
N LEU A 97 -10.63 6.87 4.01
CA LEU A 97 -10.80 6.34 5.37
C LEU A 97 -10.10 4.98 5.46
N ILE A 98 -9.00 4.91 6.21
CA ILE A 98 -8.26 3.66 6.40
C ILE A 98 -8.83 2.91 7.61
N CYS A 99 -9.47 1.78 7.33
CA CYS A 99 -10.13 0.94 8.33
C CYS A 99 -9.37 -0.39 8.49
N THR A 100 -9.48 -1.00 9.67
CA THR A 100 -9.05 -2.38 9.89
C THR A 100 -10.01 -3.35 9.19
N ASP A 101 -9.51 -4.52 8.83
CA ASP A 101 -10.28 -5.65 8.28
C ASP A 101 -11.09 -6.35 9.39
N THR A 102 -11.97 -5.59 10.05
CA THR A 102 -12.80 -5.99 11.19
C THR A 102 -14.21 -5.41 11.05
N ALA A 103 -15.21 -6.06 11.63
CA ALA A 103 -16.61 -5.63 11.52
C ALA A 103 -16.83 -4.21 12.07
N GLN A 104 -16.25 -3.91 13.23
CA GLN A 104 -16.34 -2.58 13.85
C GLN A 104 -15.60 -1.50 13.04
N GLY A 105 -14.45 -1.85 12.45
CA GLY A 105 -13.68 -0.96 11.60
C GLY A 105 -14.46 -0.59 10.34
N GLN A 106 -15.02 -1.58 9.65
CA GLN A 106 -15.83 -1.38 8.46
C GLN A 106 -17.10 -0.58 8.76
N MET A 107 -17.85 -0.94 9.80
CA MET A 107 -19.04 -0.20 10.24
C MET A 107 -18.73 1.28 10.52
N THR A 108 -17.64 1.56 11.24
CA THR A 108 -17.27 2.95 11.55
C THR A 108 -16.83 3.72 10.31
N GLY A 109 -16.08 3.06 9.42
CA GLY A 109 -15.68 3.62 8.13
C GLY A 109 -16.88 4.01 7.27
N ASP A 110 -17.87 3.13 7.18
CA ASP A 110 -19.08 3.33 6.39
C ASP A 110 -19.94 4.47 6.96
N LEU A 111 -20.12 4.54 8.29
CA LEU A 111 -20.83 5.64 8.95
C LEU A 111 -20.21 7.02 8.64
N ILE A 112 -18.88 7.11 8.72
CA ILE A 112 -18.15 8.36 8.45
C ILE A 112 -18.20 8.67 6.95
N LYS A 113 -18.08 7.66 6.09
CA LYS A 113 -18.19 7.80 4.63
C LYS A 113 -19.54 8.40 4.25
N ASP A 114 -20.62 7.78 4.69
CA ASP A 114 -21.99 8.20 4.37
C ASP A 114 -22.26 9.63 4.84
N PHE A 115 -21.79 9.98 6.05
CA PHE A 115 -21.88 11.35 6.53
C PHE A 115 -21.11 12.33 5.63
N LEU A 116 -19.85 12.08 5.32
CA LEU A 116 -19.04 12.99 4.51
C LEU A 116 -19.55 13.10 3.06
N GLU A 117 -20.03 12.01 2.47
CA GLU A 117 -20.69 12.03 1.16
C GLU A 117 -21.97 12.87 1.19
N SER A 118 -22.76 12.81 2.27
CA SER A 118 -23.94 13.69 2.47
C SER A 118 -23.57 15.17 2.54
N GLN A 119 -22.32 15.50 2.91
CA GLN A 119 -21.79 16.86 2.90
C GLN A 119 -21.16 17.26 1.55
N GLY A 120 -21.21 16.40 0.54
CA GLY A 120 -20.73 16.67 -0.82
C GLY A 120 -19.28 16.29 -1.11
N PHE A 121 -18.61 15.56 -0.22
CA PHE A 121 -17.24 15.08 -0.47
C PHE A 121 -17.21 13.82 -1.33
N THR A 122 -16.10 13.61 -2.04
CA THR A 122 -15.75 12.30 -2.61
C THR A 122 -15.01 11.49 -1.55
N VAL A 123 -15.54 10.33 -1.16
CA VAL A 123 -15.00 9.54 -0.05
C VAL A 123 -14.76 8.09 -0.46
N GLY A 124 -13.56 7.59 -0.23
CA GLY A 124 -13.23 6.17 -0.36
C GLY A 124 -12.98 5.53 1.00
N VAL A 125 -13.42 4.29 1.19
CA VAL A 125 -13.00 3.45 2.32
C VAL A 125 -11.96 2.46 1.83
N VAL A 126 -10.88 2.33 2.59
CA VAL A 126 -9.76 1.44 2.30
C VAL A 126 -9.62 0.49 3.48
N THR A 127 -9.79 -0.80 3.19
CA THR A 127 -9.67 -1.86 4.19
C THR A 127 -8.59 -2.83 3.71
N PRO A 128 -7.30 -2.55 3.99
CA PRO A 128 -6.22 -3.45 3.58
C PRO A 128 -6.43 -4.82 4.21
N SER A 129 -6.36 -5.88 3.39
CA SER A 129 -6.61 -7.24 3.87
C SER A 129 -5.67 -7.61 5.01
N GLN A 130 -6.21 -8.28 6.03
CA GLN A 130 -5.48 -8.69 7.23
C GLN A 130 -4.93 -7.53 8.08
N LEU A 131 -5.26 -6.27 7.79
CA LEU A 131 -4.92 -5.17 8.69
C LEU A 131 -5.74 -5.26 9.97
N SER A 132 -5.20 -6.00 10.94
CA SER A 132 -5.80 -6.32 12.23
C SER A 132 -4.72 -6.26 13.31
N THR A 133 -5.13 -6.09 14.57
CA THR A 133 -4.22 -6.14 15.72
C THR A 133 -4.24 -7.47 16.46
N GLN A 134 -4.90 -8.48 15.87
CA GLN A 134 -5.02 -9.81 16.46
C GLN A 134 -3.65 -10.47 16.67
N ASP A 135 -2.76 -10.35 15.68
CA ASP A 135 -1.42 -10.91 15.73
C ASP A 135 -0.42 -10.09 14.88
N PRO A 136 0.90 -10.20 15.13
CA PRO A 136 1.91 -9.43 14.41
C PRO A 136 2.03 -9.76 12.92
N GLU A 137 1.74 -10.99 12.50
CA GLU A 137 1.89 -11.44 11.11
C GLU A 137 0.81 -10.84 10.23
N SER A 138 -0.45 -10.92 10.67
CA SER A 138 -1.60 -10.25 10.05
C SER A 138 -1.34 -8.75 9.93
N PHE A 139 -0.94 -8.10 11.02
CA PHE A 139 -0.66 -6.66 11.05
C PHE A 139 0.44 -6.25 10.05
N THR A 140 1.51 -7.03 9.97
CA THR A 140 2.62 -6.79 9.04
C THR A 140 2.17 -6.94 7.59
N THR A 141 1.40 -7.99 7.29
CA THR A 141 0.82 -8.24 5.97
C THR A 141 -0.11 -7.09 5.55
N GLY A 142 -1.06 -6.72 6.41
CA GLY A 142 -1.97 -5.60 6.16
C GLY A 142 -1.26 -4.26 5.99
N THR A 143 -0.14 -4.05 6.69
CA THR A 143 0.68 -2.83 6.53
C THR A 143 1.37 -2.77 5.16
N LYS A 144 1.82 -3.90 4.61
CA LYS A 144 2.37 -3.94 3.25
C LYS A 144 1.32 -3.64 2.19
N GLU A 145 0.12 -4.19 2.36
CA GLU A 145 -1.02 -3.85 1.50
C GLU A 145 -1.35 -2.35 1.56
N LEU A 146 -1.30 -1.76 2.76
CA LEU A 146 -1.48 -0.33 2.93
C LEU A 146 -0.39 0.48 2.22
N ILE A 147 0.89 0.11 2.33
CA ILE A 147 1.99 0.78 1.60
C ILE A 147 1.75 0.72 0.09
N ARG A 148 1.39 -0.45 -0.44
CA ARG A 148 1.05 -0.62 -1.87
C ARG A 148 -0.10 0.28 -2.27
N TRP A 149 -1.13 0.38 -1.44
CA TRP A 149 -2.26 1.27 -1.68
C TRP A 149 -1.81 2.74 -1.67
N LEU A 150 -1.01 3.16 -0.69
CA LEU A 150 -0.49 4.52 -0.56
C LEU A 150 0.30 4.94 -1.81
N GLU A 151 1.23 4.09 -2.28
CA GLU A 151 2.04 4.38 -3.48
C GLU A 151 1.21 4.56 -4.75
N ASN A 152 0.09 3.84 -4.87
CA ASN A 152 -0.74 3.87 -6.07
C ASN A 152 -1.81 4.98 -6.02
N ASN A 153 -2.24 5.41 -4.83
CA ASN A 153 -3.42 6.28 -4.67
C ASN A 153 -3.10 7.64 -4.08
N VAL A 154 -2.04 7.78 -3.26
CA VAL A 154 -1.69 9.10 -2.72
C VAL A 154 -1.08 9.94 -3.83
N PRO A 155 -1.65 11.11 -4.15
CA PRO A 155 -1.16 11.94 -5.22
C PRO A 155 0.26 12.42 -4.94
N ARG A 156 1.10 12.41 -5.98
CA ARG A 156 2.41 13.07 -5.92
C ARG A 156 2.21 14.58 -5.79
N ARG A 157 3.12 15.26 -5.10
CA ARG A 157 3.09 16.72 -4.88
C ARG A 157 2.87 17.53 -6.17
N GLU A 158 3.44 17.07 -7.28
CA GLU A 158 3.36 17.72 -8.60
C GLU A 158 1.94 17.77 -9.18
N SER A 159 1.00 16.97 -8.64
CA SER A 159 -0.40 16.95 -9.07
C SER A 159 -1.24 18.12 -8.54
N GLY A 160 -0.69 18.97 -7.67
CA GLY A 160 -1.39 20.14 -7.12
C GLY A 160 -2.36 19.85 -5.97
N TYR A 161 -2.40 18.60 -5.47
CA TYR A 161 -3.07 18.28 -4.21
C TYR A 161 -2.21 18.70 -3.02
N HIS A 162 -2.87 19.14 -1.95
CA HIS A 162 -2.27 19.25 -0.61
C HIS A 162 -2.66 18.01 0.19
N VAL A 163 -1.69 17.15 0.50
CA VAL A 163 -1.90 15.84 1.12
C VAL A 163 -1.87 15.99 2.64
N ILE A 164 -2.97 15.64 3.31
CA ILE A 164 -3.12 15.72 4.75
C ILE A 164 -3.37 14.32 5.31
N PHE A 165 -2.55 13.90 6.27
CA PHE A 165 -2.82 12.68 7.05
C PHE A 165 -3.49 13.07 8.36
N ASN A 166 -4.77 12.72 8.51
CA ASN A 166 -5.54 12.88 9.72
C ASN A 166 -5.37 11.67 10.65
N LEU A 167 -4.46 11.80 11.61
CA LEU A 167 -4.14 10.76 12.58
C LEU A 167 -4.77 11.03 13.95
N VAL A 168 -5.86 11.81 13.98
CA VAL A 168 -6.65 12.06 15.20
C VAL A 168 -7.40 10.79 15.63
N GLY A 169 -7.93 10.03 14.66
CA GLY A 169 -8.58 8.73 14.87
C GLY A 169 -7.63 7.54 14.71
N GLY A 170 -8.16 6.33 14.89
CA GLY A 170 -7.40 5.08 14.76
C GLY A 170 -6.72 4.61 16.05
N PHE A 171 -6.07 3.44 15.97
CA PHE A 171 -5.43 2.78 17.10
C PHE A 171 -3.91 3.00 17.13
N LYS A 172 -3.33 2.92 18.33
CA LYS A 172 -1.94 3.32 18.61
C LYS A 172 -0.90 2.63 17.72
N SER A 173 -1.05 1.33 17.47
CA SER A 173 -0.07 0.58 16.68
C SER A 173 -0.01 1.07 15.23
N LEU A 174 -1.17 1.28 14.58
CA LEU A 174 -1.22 1.83 13.22
C LEU A 174 -0.77 3.29 13.18
N GLN A 175 -1.08 4.09 14.20
CA GLN A 175 -0.62 5.49 14.27
C GLN A 175 0.92 5.60 14.22
N GLY A 176 1.67 4.67 14.83
CA GLY A 176 3.14 4.66 14.76
C GLY A 176 3.66 4.52 13.32
N TYR A 177 3.04 3.63 12.54
CA TYR A 177 3.37 3.44 11.12
C TYR A 177 2.93 4.63 10.28
N MET A 178 1.68 5.07 10.45
CA MET A 178 1.09 6.15 9.68
C MET A 178 1.76 7.49 9.91
N ASN A 179 2.30 7.76 11.11
CA ASN A 179 3.11 8.94 11.36
C ASN A 179 4.38 8.92 10.50
N THR A 180 5.05 7.77 10.45
CA THR A 180 6.26 7.60 9.64
C THR A 180 5.94 7.70 8.15
N PHE A 181 4.86 7.07 7.70
CA PHE A 181 4.40 7.17 6.31
C PHE A 181 4.04 8.62 5.95
N GLY A 182 3.38 9.34 6.87
CA GLY A 182 3.06 10.76 6.71
C GLY A 182 4.29 11.61 6.39
N ALA A 183 5.45 11.31 6.98
CA ALA A 183 6.68 12.03 6.66
C ALA A 183 7.17 11.81 5.20
N PHE A 184 6.80 10.70 4.56
CA PHE A 184 7.14 10.40 3.17
C PHE A 184 6.07 10.88 2.17
N TYR A 185 4.79 10.76 2.52
CA TYR A 185 3.67 10.97 1.60
C TYR A 185 2.92 12.29 1.79
N ALA A 186 2.77 12.76 3.03
CA ALA A 186 1.91 13.90 3.34
C ALA A 186 2.67 15.23 3.31
N ASP A 187 1.96 16.31 3.00
CA ASP A 187 2.44 17.68 3.20
C ASP A 187 2.29 18.12 4.66
N GLU A 188 1.30 17.58 5.36
CA GLU A 188 1.15 17.71 6.82
C GLU A 188 0.45 16.49 7.45
N VAL A 189 0.79 16.22 8.70
CA VAL A 189 0.12 15.24 9.56
C VAL A 189 -0.58 16.01 10.68
N ILE A 190 -1.84 15.69 10.95
CA ILE A 190 -2.61 16.34 12.01
C ILE A 190 -2.90 15.40 13.18
N TYR A 191 -2.85 15.98 14.38
CA TYR A 191 -3.18 15.36 15.66
C TYR A 191 -4.09 16.29 16.47
N ILE A 192 -4.72 15.75 17.50
CA ILE A 192 -5.46 16.55 18.47
C ILE A 192 -4.76 16.52 19.83
N PHE A 193 -4.82 17.63 20.56
CA PHE A 193 -4.50 17.64 21.98
C PHE A 193 -5.71 17.13 22.78
N GLU A 194 -5.49 16.36 23.85
CA GLU A 194 -6.59 15.90 24.73
C GLU A 194 -7.26 17.04 25.53
N SER A 195 -6.84 18.31 25.35
CA SER A 195 -7.47 19.45 25.98
C SER A 195 -8.76 19.86 25.23
N PRO A 196 -9.89 20.09 25.93
CA PRO A 196 -11.15 20.52 25.32
C PRO A 196 -11.09 21.84 24.53
N THR A 197 -10.01 22.59 24.68
CA THR A 197 -9.82 23.93 24.09
C THR A 197 -8.67 23.99 23.08
N ALA A 198 -7.98 22.88 22.86
CA ALA A 198 -6.79 22.90 22.02
C ALA A 198 -7.12 22.73 20.54
N ASP A 199 -6.52 23.60 19.74
CA ASP A 199 -6.46 23.47 18.29
C ASP A 199 -5.73 22.19 17.86
N LEU A 200 -5.91 21.80 16.59
CA LEU A 200 -5.14 20.71 16.01
C LEU A 200 -3.65 21.02 16.03
N ILE A 201 -2.83 20.02 16.40
CA ILE A 201 -1.41 20.05 16.13
C ILE A 201 -1.22 19.68 14.65
N LYS A 202 -0.49 20.52 13.93
CA LYS A 202 -0.09 20.28 12.54
C LYS A 202 1.41 20.07 12.50
N ILE A 203 1.83 18.87 12.12
CA ILE A 203 3.23 18.54 11.90
C ILE A 203 3.49 18.68 10.39
N PRO A 204 4.24 19.69 9.94
CA PRO A 204 4.55 19.84 8.52
C PRO A 204 5.48 18.72 8.07
N ARG A 205 5.47 18.45 6.76
CA ARG A 205 6.42 17.51 6.16
C ARG A 205 7.86 17.88 6.50
N LEU A 206 8.60 16.91 7.01
CA LEU A 206 10.02 17.05 7.26
C LEU A 206 10.82 16.78 5.97
N PRO A 207 11.92 17.52 5.72
CA PRO A 207 12.78 17.31 4.56
C PRO A 207 13.69 16.08 4.76
N ILE A 208 13.09 14.89 4.77
CA ILE A 208 13.80 13.61 4.92
C ILE A 208 14.39 13.20 3.58
N GLN A 209 15.67 12.81 3.59
CA GLN A 209 16.33 12.14 2.47
C GLN A 209 16.61 10.69 2.83
N ILE A 210 16.31 9.78 1.90
CA ILE A 210 16.59 8.35 2.07
C ILE A 210 18.06 8.12 1.69
N ASN A 211 18.81 7.49 2.59
CA ASN A 211 20.15 7.01 2.26
C ASN A 211 20.03 5.72 1.41
N THR A 212 20.31 5.84 0.11
CA THR A 212 20.19 4.73 -0.85
C THR A 212 21.44 3.85 -0.93
N ALA A 213 22.56 4.22 -0.30
CA ALA A 213 23.84 3.55 -0.49
C ALA A 213 23.77 2.04 -0.22
N ILE A 214 23.01 1.63 0.81
CA ILE A 214 22.81 0.23 1.15
C ILE A 214 21.91 -0.52 0.16
N ILE A 215 20.95 0.18 -0.44
CA ILE A 215 20.07 -0.40 -1.45
C ILE A 215 20.87 -0.59 -2.74
N GLU A 216 21.67 0.40 -3.10
CA GLU A 216 22.54 0.38 -4.29
C GLU A 216 23.53 -0.78 -4.26
N SER A 217 24.15 -1.07 -3.10
CA SER A 217 25.06 -2.21 -2.96
C SER A 217 24.36 -3.58 -3.08
N HIS A 218 23.04 -3.62 -2.94
CA HIS A 218 22.24 -4.84 -2.99
C HIS A 218 21.07 -4.75 -3.98
N LEU A 219 21.18 -3.90 -5.01
CA LEU A 219 20.05 -3.46 -5.83
C LEU A 219 19.26 -4.60 -6.49
N ILE A 220 19.97 -5.63 -6.98
CA ILE A 220 19.33 -6.83 -7.56
C ILE A 220 18.51 -7.59 -6.50
N LYS A 221 19.01 -7.72 -5.26
CA LYS A 221 18.28 -8.41 -4.18
C LYS A 221 17.01 -7.64 -3.82
N PHE A 222 17.09 -6.31 -3.68
CA PHE A 222 15.91 -5.49 -3.42
C PHE A 222 14.87 -5.61 -4.54
N ALA A 223 15.30 -5.56 -5.80
CA ALA A 223 14.41 -5.72 -6.94
C ALA A 223 13.74 -7.10 -6.97
N LEU A 224 14.44 -8.18 -6.60
CA LEU A 224 13.89 -9.53 -6.55
C LEU A 224 13.00 -9.76 -5.33
N MET A 225 13.37 -9.24 -4.15
CA MET A 225 12.53 -9.31 -2.94
C MET A 225 11.20 -8.57 -3.12
N ASP A 226 11.18 -7.47 -3.88
CA ASP A 226 9.93 -6.75 -4.23
C ASP A 226 8.97 -7.61 -5.09
N THR A 227 9.50 -8.62 -5.79
CA THR A 227 8.68 -9.62 -6.50
C THR A 227 8.26 -10.81 -5.63
N GLY A 228 8.65 -10.82 -4.35
CA GLY A 228 8.37 -11.89 -3.39
C GLY A 228 9.48 -12.93 -3.25
N LYS A 229 10.66 -12.73 -3.86
CA LYS A 229 11.79 -13.64 -3.66
C LYS A 229 12.26 -13.58 -2.20
N LEU A 230 12.41 -14.75 -1.59
CA LEU A 230 13.03 -14.89 -0.28
C LEU A 230 14.47 -15.37 -0.44
N TYR A 231 15.33 -14.93 0.48
CA TYR A 231 16.75 -15.27 0.52
C TYR A 231 17.12 -15.94 1.83
N SER A 232 18.14 -16.80 1.85
CA SER A 232 18.67 -17.30 3.11
C SER A 232 19.35 -16.18 3.91
N THR A 233 19.54 -16.38 5.21
CA THR A 233 20.22 -15.42 6.09
C THR A 233 21.67 -15.13 5.68
N GLU A 234 22.35 -16.09 5.06
CA GLU A 234 23.71 -15.90 4.53
C GLU A 234 23.70 -15.02 3.27
N GLU A 235 22.68 -15.18 2.43
CA GLU A 235 22.56 -14.43 1.18
C GLU A 235 22.22 -12.96 1.39
N ILE A 236 21.69 -12.56 2.54
CA ILE A 236 21.33 -11.16 2.85
C ILE A 236 22.34 -10.45 3.75
N GLU A 237 23.52 -11.05 3.97
CA GLU A 237 24.58 -10.43 4.77
C GLU A 237 24.89 -9.00 4.27
N GLY A 238 24.98 -8.07 5.22
CA GLY A 238 25.20 -6.63 4.97
C GLY A 238 23.92 -5.80 4.87
N ILE A 239 22.75 -6.39 4.62
CA ILE A 239 21.48 -5.67 4.61
C ILE A 239 20.97 -5.47 6.05
N PRO A 240 20.63 -4.23 6.47
CA PRO A 240 20.10 -3.98 7.81
C PRO A 240 18.81 -4.73 8.09
N GLU A 241 18.73 -5.34 9.27
CA GLU A 241 17.57 -6.08 9.76
C GLU A 241 16.27 -5.26 9.69
N THR A 242 16.34 -3.94 9.88
CA THR A 242 15.18 -3.04 9.79
C THR A 242 14.48 -3.06 8.44
N LEU A 243 15.21 -3.36 7.35
CA LEU A 243 14.67 -3.45 5.99
C LEU A 243 14.15 -4.84 5.66
N LEU A 244 14.34 -5.79 6.56
CA LEU A 244 14.10 -7.20 6.36
C LEU A 244 13.06 -7.72 7.34
N GLU A 245 12.32 -8.70 6.88
CA GLU A 245 11.50 -9.54 7.74
C GLU A 245 11.94 -10.98 7.56
N PHE A 246 11.72 -11.80 8.59
CA PHE A 246 12.18 -13.18 8.60
C PHE A 246 10.99 -14.12 8.66
N VAL A 247 11.00 -15.10 7.77
CA VAL A 247 9.98 -16.15 7.67
C VAL A 247 10.64 -17.49 7.93
N GLN A 248 10.02 -18.32 8.76
CA GLN A 248 10.48 -19.69 8.98
C GLN A 248 9.72 -20.66 8.08
N GLU A 249 10.45 -21.45 7.30
CA GLU A 249 9.89 -22.48 6.44
C GLU A 249 10.74 -23.75 6.52
N ASN A 250 10.12 -24.88 6.85
CA ASN A 250 10.78 -26.19 6.96
C ASN A 250 12.03 -26.20 7.88
N GLY A 251 11.99 -25.41 8.96
CA GLY A 251 13.11 -25.28 9.91
C GLY A 251 14.27 -24.41 9.42
N MET A 252 14.14 -23.78 8.25
CA MET A 252 15.07 -22.79 7.73
C MET A 252 14.48 -21.39 7.89
N THR A 253 15.36 -20.39 8.03
CA THR A 253 14.95 -18.98 8.10
C THR A 253 15.30 -18.30 6.80
N PHE A 254 14.31 -17.65 6.20
CA PHE A 254 14.45 -16.85 5.01
C PHE A 254 14.10 -15.39 5.30
N ALA A 255 14.58 -14.49 4.45
CA ALA A 255 14.34 -13.06 4.57
C ALA A 255 13.76 -12.46 3.29
N GLY A 256 12.80 -11.55 3.48
CA GLY A 256 12.20 -10.71 2.44
C GLY A 256 12.16 -9.24 2.87
N LEU A 257 11.52 -8.37 2.09
CA LEU A 257 11.35 -6.96 2.47
C LEU A 257 10.33 -6.81 3.61
N SER A 258 10.77 -6.18 4.70
CA SER A 258 9.84 -5.72 5.74
C SER A 258 8.92 -4.62 5.21
N ALA A 259 7.91 -4.21 5.99
CA ALA A 259 7.12 -3.01 5.69
C ALA A 259 8.02 -1.76 5.47
N TRP A 260 9.07 -1.61 6.27
CA TRP A 260 10.01 -0.48 6.15
C TRP A 260 10.91 -0.61 4.93
N GLY A 261 11.41 -1.82 4.66
CA GLY A 261 12.17 -2.12 3.44
C GLY A 261 11.35 -1.84 2.19
N GLY A 262 10.09 -2.29 2.18
CA GLY A 262 9.12 -2.04 1.12
C GLY A 262 8.86 -0.54 0.92
N LEU A 263 8.56 0.20 2.00
CA LEU A 263 8.38 1.66 1.94
C LEU A 263 9.59 2.35 1.30
N ILE A 264 10.79 2.10 1.84
CA ILE A 264 12.02 2.72 1.35
C ILE A 264 12.31 2.34 -0.11
N TRP A 265 12.08 1.08 -0.46
CA TRP A 265 12.23 0.59 -1.83
C TRP A 265 11.27 1.29 -2.79
N GLN A 266 9.97 1.35 -2.50
CA GLN A 266 8.98 1.99 -3.38
C GLN A 266 9.30 3.48 -3.61
N ARG A 267 9.82 4.17 -2.59
CA ARG A 267 10.22 5.57 -2.68
C ARG A 267 11.47 5.83 -3.52
N THR A 268 12.31 4.83 -3.75
CA THR A 268 13.63 4.99 -4.39
C THR A 268 13.81 4.16 -5.66
N LYS A 269 13.00 3.11 -5.86
CA LYS A 269 13.15 2.14 -6.96
C LYS A 269 13.10 2.80 -8.33
N SER A 270 12.30 3.85 -8.52
CA SER A 270 12.19 4.50 -9.83
C SER A 270 13.53 5.11 -10.24
N ASP A 271 14.18 5.81 -9.31
CA ASP A 271 15.47 6.45 -9.56
C ASP A 271 16.57 5.40 -9.70
N LEU A 272 16.60 4.41 -8.80
CA LEU A 272 17.60 3.35 -8.78
C LEU A 272 17.52 2.44 -10.02
N LEU A 273 16.32 2.02 -10.41
CA LEU A 273 16.10 1.15 -11.57
C LEU A 273 16.16 1.88 -12.91
N SER A 274 16.13 3.21 -12.91
CA SER A 274 16.36 4.00 -14.14
C SER A 274 17.84 4.10 -14.54
N GLY A 275 18.74 3.62 -13.67
CA GLY A 275 20.18 3.67 -13.85
C GLY A 275 20.73 2.66 -14.87
N LYS A 276 21.74 1.90 -14.45
CA LYS A 276 22.39 0.88 -15.30
C LYS A 276 21.51 -0.36 -15.40
N LEU A 277 21.57 -1.03 -16.56
CA LEU A 277 20.95 -2.34 -16.75
C LEU A 277 21.55 -3.35 -15.76
N LEU A 278 20.70 -3.93 -14.93
CA LEU A 278 21.05 -4.90 -13.90
C LEU A 278 21.19 -6.29 -14.50
N GLN A 279 22.17 -7.04 -14.01
CA GLN A 279 22.40 -8.42 -14.43
C GLN A 279 21.56 -9.36 -13.55
N PHE A 280 20.31 -9.58 -13.94
CA PHE A 280 19.41 -10.49 -13.23
C PHE A 280 19.78 -11.97 -13.47
N PRO A 281 19.53 -12.86 -12.50
CA PRO A 281 19.78 -14.29 -12.66
C PRO A 281 18.95 -14.86 -13.81
N ARG A 282 19.49 -15.87 -14.51
CA ARG A 282 18.85 -16.58 -15.64
C ARG A 282 18.48 -15.71 -16.83
N LEU A 283 18.99 -14.49 -16.90
CA LEU A 283 18.81 -13.59 -18.04
C LEU A 283 20.15 -13.23 -18.66
N GLU A 284 20.29 -13.49 -19.95
CA GLU A 284 21.43 -13.04 -20.75
C GLU A 284 21.01 -11.89 -21.66
N TYR A 285 21.90 -10.92 -21.91
CA TYR A 285 21.60 -9.76 -22.74
C TYR A 285 22.47 -9.75 -23.99
N LYS A 286 21.84 -9.77 -25.17
CA LYS A 286 22.56 -9.47 -26.42
C LYS A 286 22.97 -8.00 -26.47
N ARG A 287 23.99 -7.71 -27.27
CA ARG A 287 24.42 -6.34 -27.54
C ARG A 287 23.29 -5.44 -28.04
N SER A 288 22.45 -5.95 -28.94
CA SER A 288 21.26 -5.23 -29.45
C SER A 288 20.25 -4.86 -28.35
N PHE A 289 20.15 -5.67 -27.30
CA PHE A 289 19.28 -5.38 -26.16
C PHE A 289 19.90 -4.29 -25.28
N ILE A 290 21.21 -4.37 -25.03
CA ILE A 290 21.97 -3.39 -24.24
C ILE A 290 21.93 -2.03 -24.93
N ASP A 291 22.24 -1.97 -26.23
CA ASP A 291 22.18 -0.73 -27.01
C ASP A 291 20.77 -0.13 -26.96
N GLY A 292 19.74 -0.97 -27.13
CA GLY A 292 18.35 -0.54 -27.04
C GLY A 292 17.92 -0.06 -25.64
N TYR A 293 18.57 -0.53 -24.57
CA TYR A 293 18.34 -0.07 -23.20
C TYR A 293 18.91 1.33 -22.96
N GLU A 294 20.09 1.63 -23.54
CA GLU A 294 20.75 2.93 -23.41
C GLU A 294 19.88 4.06 -23.97
N ASP A 295 19.10 3.80 -25.02
CA ASP A 295 18.17 4.75 -25.65
C ASP A 295 16.87 5.00 -24.86
N LEU A 296 16.60 4.24 -23.79
CA LEU A 296 15.36 4.36 -23.02
C LEU A 296 15.37 5.56 -22.08
N ASN A 297 14.21 6.18 -21.91
CA ASN A 297 14.00 7.16 -20.85
C ASN A 297 13.89 6.48 -19.46
N SER A 298 13.96 7.27 -18.39
CA SER A 298 13.97 6.76 -17.01
C SER A 298 12.78 5.85 -16.70
N GLN A 299 11.56 6.24 -17.09
CA GLN A 299 10.36 5.43 -16.83
C GLN A 299 10.41 4.09 -17.59
N GLN A 300 10.80 4.11 -18.86
CA GLN A 300 10.92 2.90 -19.67
C GLN A 300 11.97 1.93 -19.11
N ARG A 301 13.08 2.44 -18.56
CA ARG A 301 14.09 1.64 -17.89
C ARG A 301 13.54 0.99 -16.63
N THR A 302 12.86 1.76 -15.77
CA THR A 302 12.22 1.26 -14.56
C THR A 302 11.22 0.15 -14.88
N ASP A 303 10.26 0.40 -15.79
CA ASP A 303 9.23 -0.58 -16.18
C ASP A 303 9.84 -1.88 -16.71
N LEU A 304 10.90 -1.75 -17.52
CA LEU A 304 11.64 -2.89 -18.05
C LEU A 304 12.31 -3.67 -16.93
N GLN A 305 13.10 -3.03 -16.07
CA GLN A 305 13.82 -3.70 -15.00
C GLN A 305 12.90 -4.37 -13.98
N GLU A 306 11.76 -3.75 -13.64
CA GLU A 306 10.74 -4.40 -12.81
C GLU A 306 10.17 -5.66 -13.48
N THR A 307 9.94 -5.62 -14.79
CA THR A 307 9.47 -6.80 -15.54
C THR A 307 10.54 -7.88 -15.58
N LEU A 308 11.81 -7.51 -15.75
CA LEU A 308 12.93 -8.46 -15.76
C LEU A 308 13.12 -9.12 -14.38
N ALA A 309 12.97 -8.37 -13.29
CA ALA A 309 13.00 -8.93 -11.94
C ALA A 309 11.91 -10.01 -11.75
N LYS A 310 10.67 -9.74 -12.19
CA LYS A 310 9.56 -10.71 -12.11
C LYS A 310 9.85 -11.99 -12.89
N ILE A 311 10.40 -11.85 -14.11
CA ILE A 311 10.80 -13.00 -14.94
C ILE A 311 11.94 -13.78 -14.27
N ALA A 312 12.95 -13.08 -13.75
CA ALA A 312 14.11 -13.69 -13.12
C ALA A 312 13.71 -14.49 -11.86
N THR A 313 12.85 -13.94 -11.01
CA THR A 313 12.28 -14.67 -9.87
C THR A 313 11.49 -15.89 -10.33
N ALA A 314 10.59 -15.75 -11.31
CA ALA A 314 9.82 -16.87 -11.82
C ALA A 314 10.69 -18.00 -12.39
N LEU A 315 11.78 -17.65 -13.10
CA LEU A 315 12.72 -18.64 -13.63
C LEU A 315 13.55 -19.31 -12.53
N GLU A 316 13.94 -18.56 -11.49
CA GLU A 316 14.65 -19.12 -10.34
C GLU A 316 13.78 -20.15 -9.60
N ASP A 317 12.52 -19.82 -9.34
CA ASP A 317 11.56 -20.69 -8.65
C ASP A 317 11.24 -21.97 -9.41
N THR A 318 11.32 -21.94 -10.74
CA THR A 318 10.98 -23.08 -11.61
C THR A 318 12.20 -23.81 -12.15
N GLY A 319 13.41 -23.47 -11.68
CA GLY A 319 14.64 -24.08 -12.19
C GLY A 319 14.94 -23.72 -13.64
N GLY A 320 14.31 -22.69 -14.20
CA GLY A 320 14.54 -22.18 -15.55
C GLY A 320 13.45 -22.56 -16.55
N ASP A 321 12.36 -23.19 -16.09
CA ASP A 321 11.24 -23.58 -16.94
C ASP A 321 10.45 -22.34 -17.40
N THR A 322 10.64 -22.00 -18.68
CA THR A 322 10.02 -20.87 -19.37
C THR A 322 8.52 -21.09 -19.63
N THR A 323 8.04 -22.34 -19.61
CA THR A 323 6.63 -22.65 -19.90
C THR A 323 5.69 -22.13 -18.81
N GLN A 324 6.20 -21.96 -17.59
CA GLN A 324 5.45 -21.44 -16.43
C GLN A 324 5.40 -19.90 -16.35
N LEU A 325 6.12 -19.18 -17.22
CA LEU A 325 6.24 -17.72 -17.12
C LEU A 325 4.90 -16.98 -17.16
N ASN A 326 3.96 -17.40 -18.00
CA ASN A 326 2.63 -16.75 -18.07
C ASN A 326 1.75 -17.04 -16.85
N GLN A 327 1.99 -18.15 -16.14
CA GLN A 327 1.25 -18.50 -14.92
C GLN A 327 1.80 -17.71 -13.73
N ARG A 328 3.12 -17.54 -13.67
CA ARG A 328 3.84 -16.86 -12.58
C ARG A 328 3.83 -15.34 -12.72
N VAL A 329 3.90 -14.81 -13.94
CA VAL A 329 3.99 -13.37 -14.20
C VAL A 329 2.73 -12.89 -14.91
N SER A 330 1.81 -12.32 -14.12
CA SER A 330 0.54 -11.80 -14.63
C SER A 330 0.75 -10.76 -15.73
N GLY A 331 0.02 -10.90 -16.84
CA GLY A 331 0.07 -9.95 -17.96
C GLY A 331 1.32 -10.04 -18.84
N LEU A 332 2.30 -10.90 -18.54
CA LEU A 332 3.55 -11.01 -19.30
C LEU A 332 3.32 -11.33 -20.78
N ASN A 333 2.39 -12.24 -21.09
CA ASN A 333 2.06 -12.63 -22.47
C ASN A 333 3.33 -13.02 -23.25
N PHE A 334 4.08 -13.95 -22.64
CA PHE A 334 5.22 -14.67 -23.19
C PHE A 334 4.72 -15.68 -24.22
N LYS A 335 5.19 -15.59 -25.47
CA LYS A 335 4.71 -16.45 -26.54
C LYS A 335 5.69 -16.53 -27.70
N PRO A 336 5.66 -17.61 -28.50
CA PRO A 336 6.45 -17.70 -29.71
C PRO A 336 6.08 -16.58 -30.69
N LEU A 337 7.10 -16.08 -31.40
CA LEU A 337 6.95 -15.10 -32.46
C LEU A 337 6.78 -15.81 -33.81
N ALA A 338 5.68 -15.54 -34.51
CA ALA A 338 5.42 -16.15 -35.81
C ALA A 338 6.53 -15.84 -36.81
N ASN A 339 6.90 -16.85 -37.61
CA ASN A 339 7.94 -16.80 -38.66
C ASN A 339 9.39 -16.71 -38.16
N PHE A 340 9.64 -16.88 -36.86
CA PHE A 340 10.99 -16.95 -36.31
C PHE A 340 11.14 -18.19 -35.43
N ASP A 341 12.03 -19.09 -35.81
CA ASP A 341 12.30 -20.30 -35.04
C ASP A 341 13.02 -19.96 -33.74
N ASN A 342 12.55 -20.55 -32.64
CA ASN A 342 13.09 -20.36 -31.29
C ASN A 342 13.17 -18.88 -30.83
N ILE A 343 12.26 -18.03 -31.32
CA ILE A 343 12.13 -16.65 -30.85
C ILE A 343 10.79 -16.47 -30.17
N PHE A 344 10.82 -15.87 -29.00
CA PHE A 344 9.68 -15.54 -28.17
C PHE A 344 9.60 -14.04 -27.97
N THR A 345 8.43 -13.58 -27.56
CA THR A 345 8.22 -12.20 -27.13
C THR A 345 7.41 -12.13 -25.86
N PHE A 346 7.69 -11.14 -25.02
CA PHE A 346 6.86 -10.79 -23.87
C PHE A 346 6.58 -9.29 -23.82
N ARG A 347 5.57 -8.91 -23.04
CA ARG A 347 5.06 -7.56 -22.89
C ARG A 347 5.75 -6.83 -21.74
N ILE A 348 6.16 -5.59 -22.00
CA ILE A 348 6.52 -4.62 -20.95
C ILE A 348 5.33 -3.72 -20.68
N ALA A 349 4.82 -3.06 -21.72
CA ALA A 349 3.67 -2.18 -21.67
C ALA A 349 2.77 -2.37 -22.90
N ARG A 350 1.63 -1.67 -22.95
CA ARG A 350 0.75 -1.72 -24.12
C ARG A 350 1.52 -1.28 -25.38
N GLY A 351 1.68 -2.21 -26.32
CA GLY A 351 2.38 -1.95 -27.59
C GLY A 351 3.91 -2.04 -27.52
N ILE A 352 4.50 -2.29 -26.35
CA ILE A 352 5.95 -2.46 -26.17
C ILE A 352 6.27 -3.92 -25.85
N ARG A 353 7.31 -4.45 -26.48
CA ARG A 353 7.71 -5.85 -26.38
C ARG A 353 9.22 -5.98 -26.22
N VAL A 354 9.62 -7.10 -25.63
CA VAL A 354 10.98 -7.62 -25.71
C VAL A 354 10.94 -8.95 -26.46
N SER A 355 11.86 -9.15 -27.40
CA SER A 355 12.14 -10.46 -27.99
C SER A 355 13.28 -11.18 -27.27
N CYS A 356 13.23 -12.50 -27.25
CA CYS A 356 14.24 -13.34 -26.63
C CYS A 356 14.26 -14.74 -27.27
N SER A 357 15.33 -15.50 -27.00
CA SER A 357 15.37 -16.95 -27.21
C SER A 357 15.50 -17.67 -25.86
N GLU A 358 15.06 -18.91 -25.81
CA GLU A 358 15.37 -19.79 -24.69
C GLU A 358 16.85 -20.18 -24.73
N VAL A 359 17.47 -20.25 -23.56
CA VAL A 359 18.83 -20.76 -23.35
C VAL A 359 18.80 -21.72 -22.15
N ASP A 360 19.90 -22.43 -21.90
CA ASP A 360 19.99 -23.33 -20.77
C ASP A 360 19.58 -22.61 -19.49
N ASN A 361 18.50 -23.10 -18.87
CA ASN A 361 18.00 -22.62 -17.58
C ASN A 361 17.54 -21.15 -17.55
N GLY A 362 17.23 -20.51 -18.69
CA GLY A 362 16.81 -19.11 -18.73
C GLY A 362 16.46 -18.53 -20.10
N LEU A 363 16.58 -17.19 -20.22
CA LEU A 363 16.28 -16.44 -21.44
C LEU A 363 17.45 -15.58 -21.88
N ARG A 364 17.68 -15.50 -23.20
CA ARG A 364 18.57 -14.52 -23.81
C ARG A 364 17.75 -13.43 -24.49
N LEU A 365 17.83 -12.21 -23.97
CA LEU A 365 17.08 -11.05 -24.46
C LEU A 365 17.78 -10.42 -25.67
N HIS A 366 17.00 -10.12 -26.70
CA HIS A 366 17.49 -9.64 -27.99
C HIS A 366 17.16 -8.17 -28.22
N ARG A 367 15.88 -7.79 -28.20
CA ARG A 367 15.48 -6.44 -28.60
C ARG A 367 14.29 -5.94 -27.81
N TYR A 368 14.39 -4.72 -27.29
CA TYR A 368 13.27 -3.95 -26.76
C TYR A 368 12.70 -3.01 -27.83
N GLY A 369 11.38 -2.85 -27.88
CA GLY A 369 10.78 -1.77 -28.66
C GLY A 369 9.30 -1.94 -28.98
N PRO A 370 8.76 -1.10 -29.89
CA PRO A 370 7.39 -1.22 -30.35
C PRO A 370 7.12 -2.60 -30.95
N ARG A 371 5.95 -3.18 -30.65
CA ARG A 371 5.53 -4.51 -31.10
C ARG A 371 5.76 -4.73 -32.59
N ASN A 372 5.41 -3.75 -33.43
CA ASN A 372 5.56 -3.88 -34.88
C ASN A 372 7.03 -3.93 -35.32
N ALA A 373 7.92 -3.21 -34.63
CA ALA A 373 9.35 -3.21 -34.93
C ALA A 373 10.01 -4.51 -34.48
N VAL A 374 9.72 -4.95 -33.24
CA VAL A 374 10.22 -6.21 -32.68
C VAL A 374 9.73 -7.40 -33.51
N ASN A 375 8.46 -7.42 -33.92
CA ASN A 375 7.91 -8.50 -34.73
C ASN A 375 8.51 -8.59 -36.16
N ARG A 376 9.02 -7.48 -36.70
CA ARG A 376 9.67 -7.45 -38.03
C ARG A 376 11.14 -7.80 -37.96
N ASN A 377 11.82 -7.37 -36.90
CA ASN A 377 13.23 -7.66 -36.68
C ASN A 377 13.47 -7.88 -35.16
N PRO A 378 13.39 -9.13 -34.69
CA PRO A 378 13.47 -9.47 -33.27
C PRO A 378 14.90 -9.63 -32.75
N ASN A 379 15.94 -9.43 -33.59
CA ASN A 379 17.33 -9.60 -33.18
C ASN A 379 18.01 -8.31 -32.76
#